data_AF-A0A5N7WEH7-F1
#
_entry.id   AF-A0A5N7WEH7-F1
#
_cell.length_a   1.000
_cell.length_b   1.000
_cell.length_c   1.000
_cell.angle_alpha   90.00
_cell.angle_beta   90.00
_cell.angle_gamma   90.00
#
_symmetry.space_group_name_H-M   'P 1'
#
loop_
_entity.id
_entity.type
_entity.pdbx_description
1 polymer ?
#
loop_
_entity_poly.entity_id
_entity_poly.type
_entity_poly.pdbx_seq_one_letter_code
_entity_poly.pdbx_strand_id
1 'polypeptide(L)'
;MSHDHSLSDLYTIAVTLSHGDLPINFLSDWYHPVQPDETAHCYISLAGRLTKKCIFIETEALALKLVDGLKPKLRKRVPSIDFTVRKVTSGELDYRRKKARVEAQENGKKIELLNSSS
;
A
#
# COMPACT_ATOMS: atom_id res chain seq x y z
N MET A 1 -15.19 -28.09 10.93
CA MET A 1 -15.37 -26.83 10.17
C MET A 1 -14.11 -26.01 10.33
N SER A 2 -13.31 -25.93 9.28
CA SER A 2 -11.96 -25.36 9.29
C SER A 2 -12.03 -23.84 9.33
N HIS A 3 -11.43 -23.21 10.34
CA HIS A 3 -11.38 -21.76 10.51
C HIS A 3 -10.46 -21.11 9.46
N ASP A 4 -10.95 -20.93 8.23
CA ASP A 4 -10.28 -20.17 7.15
C ASP A 4 -10.77 -18.70 7.08
N HIS A 5 -11.30 -18.18 8.18
CA HIS A 5 -11.89 -16.83 8.27
C HIS A 5 -10.86 -15.70 8.48
N SER A 6 -9.55 -15.94 8.31
CA SER A 6 -8.53 -15.10 8.97
C SER A 6 -7.69 -14.21 8.03
N LEU A 7 -7.75 -14.41 6.72
CA LEU A 7 -6.94 -13.66 5.74
C LEU A 7 -7.77 -12.74 4.83
N SER A 8 -9.08 -12.97 4.76
CA SER A 8 -10.06 -12.18 3.98
C SER A 8 -10.29 -10.75 4.50
N ASP A 9 -9.76 -10.46 5.69
CA ASP A 9 -10.00 -9.19 6.41
C ASP A 9 -8.77 -8.30 6.51
N LEU A 10 -7.68 -8.65 5.83
CA LEU A 10 -6.51 -7.78 5.75
C LEU A 10 -6.76 -6.62 4.77
N TYR A 11 -6.20 -5.47 5.11
CA TYR A 11 -6.27 -4.25 4.33
C TYR A 11 -4.91 -3.91 3.73
N THR A 12 -4.95 -3.11 2.67
CA THR A 12 -3.77 -2.51 2.05
C THR A 12 -4.09 -1.10 1.60
N ILE A 13 -3.05 -0.37 1.22
CA ILE A 13 -3.14 0.98 0.67
C ILE A 13 -2.61 0.89 -0.77
N ALA A 14 -3.55 0.89 -1.71
CA ALA A 14 -3.24 1.06 -3.12
C ALA A 14 -3.07 2.56 -3.41
N VAL A 15 -2.21 2.86 -4.37
CA VAL A 15 -1.89 4.20 -4.79
C VAL A 15 -2.03 4.28 -6.30
N THR A 16 -2.70 5.32 -6.76
CA THR A 16 -2.73 5.70 -8.17
C THR A 16 -2.06 7.05 -8.36
N LEU A 17 -1.33 7.21 -9.45
CA LEU A 17 -0.65 8.46 -9.80
C LEU A 17 -0.45 8.53 -11.30
N SER A 18 -0.22 9.74 -11.82
CA SER A 18 0.18 9.93 -13.20
C SER A 18 1.52 9.25 -13.45
N HIS A 19 1.67 8.58 -14.59
CA HIS A 19 2.90 7.86 -14.89
C HIS A 19 4.14 8.77 -14.93
N GLY A 20 3.99 10.04 -15.33
CA GLY A 20 5.07 11.03 -15.30
C GLY A 20 5.64 11.30 -13.90
N ASP A 21 4.89 10.98 -12.84
CA ASP A 21 5.31 11.17 -11.45
C ASP A 21 5.92 9.89 -10.84
N LEU A 22 6.01 8.79 -11.59
CA LEU A 22 6.63 7.57 -11.11
C LEU A 22 8.16 7.74 -10.99
N PRO A 23 8.77 7.26 -9.89
CA PRO A 23 10.21 7.16 -9.78
C PRO A 23 10.81 6.28 -10.90
N ILE A 24 11.99 6.63 -11.40
CA ILE A 24 12.67 5.91 -12.52
C ILE A 24 12.81 4.40 -12.26
N ASN A 25 13.01 3.99 -11.00
CA ASN A 25 13.10 2.58 -10.62
C ASN A 25 11.77 1.81 -10.70
N PHE A 26 10.65 2.50 -10.89
CA PHE A 26 9.39 1.87 -11.27
C PHE A 26 9.28 1.68 -12.78
N LEU A 27 9.87 2.62 -13.54
CA LEU A 27 9.84 2.67 -14.99
C LEU A 27 10.66 1.56 -15.66
N SER A 28 11.69 1.04 -14.99
CA SER A 28 12.66 0.10 -15.56
C SER A 28 12.09 -1.23 -16.06
N ASP A 29 10.85 -1.57 -15.70
CA ASP A 29 10.22 -2.84 -16.08
C ASP A 29 9.24 -2.70 -17.27
N TRP A 30 9.08 -1.51 -17.85
CA TRP A 30 8.15 -1.30 -18.96
C TRP A 30 8.83 -1.30 -20.33
N TYR A 31 8.31 -2.18 -21.19
CA TYR A 31 8.78 -2.44 -22.56
C TYR A 31 8.14 -1.54 -23.63
N HIS A 32 7.28 -0.59 -23.28
CA HIS A 32 6.53 0.22 -24.25
C HIS A 32 6.52 1.72 -23.91
N PRO A 33 6.39 2.59 -24.93
CA PRO A 33 6.22 4.02 -24.72
C PRO A 33 4.88 4.28 -24.03
N VAL A 34 4.96 5.00 -22.92
CA VAL A 34 3.86 5.28 -22.01
C VAL A 34 3.06 6.47 -22.53
N GLN A 35 1.73 6.39 -22.46
CA GLN A 35 0.86 7.50 -22.85
C GLN A 35 0.75 8.57 -21.75
N PRO A 36 0.59 9.87 -22.10
CA PRO A 36 0.56 10.97 -21.12
C PRO A 36 -0.56 10.89 -20.07
N ASP A 37 -1.64 10.18 -20.38
CA ASP A 37 -2.83 9.96 -19.55
C ASP A 37 -2.79 8.63 -18.78
N GLU A 38 -1.72 7.85 -18.95
CA GLU A 38 -1.60 6.54 -18.31
C GLU A 38 -1.45 6.68 -16.80
N THR A 39 -2.32 5.97 -16.07
CA THR A 39 -2.32 5.96 -14.61
C THR A 39 -1.54 4.74 -14.13
N ALA A 40 -0.60 4.97 -13.22
CA ALA A 40 0.17 3.92 -12.61
C ALA A 40 -0.48 3.43 -11.30
N HIS A 41 -0.56 2.11 -11.14
CA HIS A 41 -1.01 1.48 -9.90
C HIS A 41 0.19 0.92 -9.12
N CYS A 42 0.34 1.36 -7.87
CA CYS A 42 1.36 0.85 -6.96
C CYS A 42 0.82 0.78 -5.53
N TYR A 43 1.67 0.41 -4.59
CA TYR A 43 1.38 0.39 -3.17
C TYR A 43 2.28 1.36 -2.44
N ILE A 44 2.00 1.58 -1.16
CA ILE A 44 2.87 2.36 -0.29
C ILE A 44 3.42 1.53 0.87
N SER A 45 4.69 1.76 1.19
CA SER A 45 5.30 1.21 2.40
C SER A 45 4.90 1.99 3.64
N LEU A 46 5.11 1.43 4.83
CA LEU A 46 4.87 2.12 6.11
C LEU A 46 5.63 3.45 6.23
N ALA A 47 6.78 3.57 5.57
CA ALA A 47 7.61 4.78 5.56
C ALA A 47 7.16 5.82 4.51
N GLY A 48 6.07 5.57 3.77
CA GLY A 48 5.60 6.48 2.73
C GLY A 48 6.34 6.40 1.41
N ARG A 49 7.12 5.34 1.15
CA ARG A 49 7.76 5.13 -0.16
C ARG A 49 6.85 4.29 -1.06
N LEU A 50 6.70 4.69 -2.32
CA LEU A 50 6.04 3.88 -3.35
C LEU A 50 6.75 2.53 -3.46
N THR A 51 5.97 1.45 -3.56
CA THR A 51 6.47 0.06 -3.68
C THR A 51 5.58 -0.73 -4.64
N LYS A 52 6.17 -1.69 -5.38
CA LYS A 52 5.40 -2.67 -6.16
C LYS A 52 4.79 -3.78 -5.30
N LYS A 53 5.26 -3.91 -4.05
CA LYS A 53 4.83 -4.94 -3.11
C LYS A 53 3.65 -4.45 -2.28
N CYS A 54 2.58 -5.23 -2.28
CA CYS A 54 1.45 -5.06 -1.37
C CYS A 54 1.94 -5.16 0.09
N ILE A 55 1.48 -4.24 0.93
CA ILE A 55 1.65 -4.32 2.38
C ILE A 55 0.34 -4.81 3.00
N PHE A 56 0.45 -5.63 4.04
CA PHE A 56 -0.72 -6.10 4.78
C PHE A 56 -0.89 -5.29 6.06
N ILE A 57 -2.12 -4.91 6.36
CA ILE A 57 -2.53 -4.13 7.52
C ILE A 57 -3.73 -4.82 8.16
N GLU A 58 -3.72 -4.91 9.49
CA GLU A 58 -4.70 -5.72 10.24
C GLU A 58 -6.13 -5.16 10.18
N THR A 59 -6.28 -3.83 10.15
CA THR A 59 -7.59 -3.18 10.14
C THR A 59 -7.64 -2.00 9.18
N GLU A 60 -8.84 -1.68 8.70
CA GLU A 60 -9.10 -0.49 7.88
C GLU A 60 -8.72 0.80 8.63
N ALA A 61 -9.06 0.87 9.92
CA ALA A 61 -8.75 2.02 10.76
C ALA A 61 -7.24 2.31 10.84
N LEU A 62 -6.41 1.27 10.97
CA LEU A 62 -4.95 1.41 10.94
C LEU A 62 -4.44 1.86 9.57
N ALA A 63 -5.04 1.35 8.48
CA ALA A 63 -4.68 1.75 7.13
C ALA A 63 -5.02 3.22 6.87
N LEU A 64 -6.22 3.67 7.25
CA LEU A 64 -6.65 5.07 7.16
C LEU A 64 -5.74 5.98 7.99
N LYS A 65 -5.43 5.59 9.23
CA LYS A 65 -4.51 6.35 10.10
C LYS A 65 -3.12 6.51 9.48
N LEU A 66 -2.61 5.45 8.84
CA LEU A 66 -1.34 5.52 8.12
C LEU A 66 -1.43 6.46 6.90
N VAL A 67 -2.51 6.39 6.12
CA VAL A 67 -2.73 7.29 4.97
C VAL A 67 -2.75 8.74 5.45
N ASP A 68 -3.48 9.07 6.50
CA ASP A 68 -3.61 10.45 6.99
C ASP A 68 -2.26 11.04 7.41
N GLY A 69 -1.40 10.26 8.05
CA GLY A 69 -0.04 10.69 8.40
C GLY A 69 0.89 10.89 7.19
N LEU A 70 0.68 10.13 6.12
CA LEU A 70 1.56 10.13 4.93
C LEU A 70 1.10 11.12 3.84
N LYS A 71 -0.21 11.27 3.67
CA LYS A 71 -0.88 12.08 2.64
C LYS A 71 -0.34 13.51 2.53
N PRO A 72 -0.17 14.31 3.61
CA PRO A 72 0.33 15.68 3.48
C PRO A 72 1.78 15.77 3.01
N LYS A 73 2.62 14.79 3.37
CA LYS A 73 4.03 14.75 2.95
C LYS A 73 4.16 14.32 1.49
N LEU A 74 3.31 13.39 1.06
CA LEU A 74 3.40 12.80 -0.27
C LEU A 74 2.74 13.64 -1.35
N ARG A 75 1.57 14.24 -1.07
CA ARG A 75 0.94 15.16 -2.03
C ARG A 75 1.79 16.39 -2.34
N LYS A 76 2.68 16.80 -1.43
CA LYS A 76 3.68 17.85 -1.69
C LYS A 76 4.74 17.44 -2.71
N ARG A 77 5.07 16.15 -2.78
CA ARG A 77 6.13 15.61 -3.66
C ARG A 77 5.56 15.06 -4.96
N VAL A 78 4.37 14.47 -4.90
CA VAL A 78 3.66 13.84 -6.00
C VAL A 78 2.21 14.34 -5.95
N PRO A 79 1.88 15.47 -6.62
CA PRO A 79 0.55 16.06 -6.52
C PRO A 79 -0.56 15.17 -7.09
N SER A 80 -0.26 14.34 -8.09
CA SER A 80 -1.23 13.43 -8.73
C SER A 80 -1.57 12.20 -7.87
N ILE A 81 -0.93 12.02 -6.70
CA ILE A 81 -1.09 10.82 -5.89
C ILE A 81 -2.48 10.74 -5.25
N ASP A 82 -3.17 9.64 -5.52
CA ASP A 82 -4.41 9.27 -4.86
C ASP A 82 -4.27 7.94 -4.10
N PHE A 83 -4.88 7.88 -2.92
CA PHE A 83 -4.76 6.77 -1.99
C PHE A 83 -6.08 6.05 -1.86
N THR A 84 -6.07 4.73 -2.03
CA THR A 84 -7.23 3.87 -1.85
C THR A 84 -6.93 2.82 -0.79
N VAL A 85 -7.61 2.92 0.35
CA VAL A 85 -7.64 1.83 1.33
C VAL A 85 -8.63 0.78 0.82
N ARG A 86 -8.19 -0.47 0.72
CA ARG A 86 -9.04 -1.58 0.29
C ARG A 86 -8.65 -2.89 0.94
N LYS A 87 -9.55 -3.87 0.86
CA LYS A 87 -9.23 -5.25 1.24
C LYS A 87 -8.19 -5.83 0.27
N VAL A 88 -7.36 -6.70 0.83
CA VAL A 88 -6.37 -7.48 0.10
C VAL A 88 -7.09 -8.55 -0.72
N THR A 89 -6.67 -8.74 -1.97
CA THR A 89 -7.26 -9.77 -2.84
C THR A 89 -6.61 -11.14 -2.61
N SER A 90 -7.29 -12.21 -3.01
CA SER A 90 -6.74 -13.58 -2.93
C SER A 90 -5.42 -13.72 -3.70
N GLY A 91 -5.27 -13.06 -4.85
CA GLY A 91 -4.03 -13.06 -5.63
C GLY A 91 -2.84 -12.40 -4.91
N GLU A 92 -3.09 -11.33 -4.16
CA GLU A 92 -2.07 -10.68 -3.32
C GLU A 92 -1.64 -11.55 -2.14
N LEU A 93 -2.53 -12.42 -1.66
CA LEU A 93 -2.30 -13.34 -0.56
C LEU A 93 -1.61 -14.64 -0.98
N ASP A 94 -1.67 -15.03 -2.25
CA ASP A 94 -1.49 -16.43 -2.66
C ASP A 94 -0.14 -17.03 -2.28
N TYR A 95 0.94 -16.24 -2.39
CA TYR A 95 2.30 -16.66 -2.03
C TYR A 95 2.65 -16.41 -0.55
N ARG A 96 1.78 -15.75 0.22
CA ARG A 96 2.08 -15.26 1.58
C ARG A 96 1.03 -15.57 2.65
N ARG A 97 -0.05 -16.29 2.36
CA ARG A 97 -1.17 -16.55 3.29
C ARG A 97 -0.74 -16.77 4.74
N LYS A 98 0.20 -17.69 5.00
CA LYS A 98 0.68 -18.01 6.36
C LYS A 98 1.46 -16.87 7.05
N LYS A 99 2.14 -16.01 6.29
CA LYS A 99 2.97 -14.90 6.80
C LYS A 99 2.25 -13.55 6.79
N ALA A 100 1.23 -13.39 5.94
CA ALA A 100 0.52 -12.13 5.74
C ALA A 100 -0.11 -11.59 7.03
N ARG A 101 -0.68 -12.47 7.85
CA ARG A 101 -1.28 -12.07 9.14
C ARG A 101 -0.23 -11.63 10.17
N VAL A 102 0.90 -12.33 10.23
CA VAL A 102 2.03 -11.95 11.11
C VAL A 102 2.60 -10.60 10.67
N GLU A 103 2.81 -10.43 9.36
CA GLU A 103 3.26 -9.16 8.77
C GLU A 103 2.27 -8.03 9.07
N ALA A 104 0.96 -8.28 8.96
CA ALA A 104 -0.08 -7.30 9.26
C ALA A 104 -0.07 -6.86 10.73
N GLN A 105 0.13 -7.79 11.68
CA GLN A 105 0.22 -7.47 13.11
C GLN A 105 1.49 -6.68 13.45
N GLU A 106 2.64 -7.08 12.88
CA GLU A 106 3.89 -6.33 13.04
C GLU A 106 3.79 -4.91 12.46
N ASN A 107 3.12 -4.78 11.30
CA ASN A 107 2.88 -3.49 10.67
C ASN A 107 1.92 -2.63 11.49
N GLY A 108 0.86 -3.20 12.05
CA GLY A 108 -0.07 -2.51 12.95
C GLY A 108 0.65 -1.86 14.13
N LYS A 109 1.50 -2.62 14.84
CA LYS A 109 2.32 -2.10 15.95
C LYS A 109 3.22 -0.93 15.51
N LYS A 110 3.85 -1.04 14.34
CA LYS A 110 4.70 0.04 13.80
C LYS A 110 3.88 1.30 13.47
N ILE A 111 2.69 1.15 12.90
CA ILE A 111 1.78 2.27 12.59
C ILE A 111 1.36 2.98 13.88
N GLU A 112 1.03 2.24 14.94
CA GLU A 112 0.69 2.83 16.23
C GLU A 112 1.85 3.64 16.82
N LEU A 113 3.07 3.08 16.83
CA LEU A 113 4.27 3.77 17.31
C LEU A 113 4.60 5.05 16.53
N LEU A 114 4.43 5.03 15.20
CA LEU A 114 4.66 6.20 14.35
C LEU A 114 3.72 7.36 14.69
N ASN A 115 2.48 7.04 15.06
CA ASN A 115 1.47 8.04 15.40
C ASN A 115 1.49 8.50 16.86
N SER A 116 2.04 7.70 17.78
CA SER A 116 2.25 8.12 19.18
C SER A 116 3.48 9.02 19.36
N SER A 117 4.33 9.12 18.34
CA SER A 117 5.57 9.92 18.34
C SER A 117 5.46 11.24 17.57
N SER A 118 4.25 11.56 17.06
CA SER A 118 3.95 12.78 16.28
C SER A 118 3.04 13.69 17.09
#